data_AF-A0A5C3NGF0-F1
#
_entry.id   AF-A0A5C3NGF0-F1
#
_cell.length_a   1.000
_cell.length_b   1.000
_cell.length_c   1.000
_cell.angle_alpha   90.00
_cell.angle_beta   90.00
_cell.angle_gamma   90.00
#
_symmetry.space_group_name_H-M   'P 1'
#
loop_
_entity.id
_entity.type
_entity.pdbx_description
1 polymer ?
#
loop_
_entity_poly.entity_id
_entity_poly.type
_entity_poly.pdbx_seq_one_letter_code
_entity_poly.pdbx_strand_id
1 'polypeptide(L)'
;MRNKAAYDQLLAALQPAISPSRPLDMFHIQFHIPPIRPFSAPYTEVALFRVKKGVTDRDKGRLTGLMVHLEKIVSTLGRGHSCSWGPCVDREGLLVFVAGWESPEAHLELVKKNEELSAIGRQIFEIADPEIKHSKLSILSL
;
A
#
# COMPACT_ATOMS: atom_id res chain seq x y z
N MET A 1 13.34 14.24 3.97
CA MET A 1 13.99 13.25 3.08
C MET A 1 15.41 12.98 3.54
N ARG A 2 15.65 11.81 4.15
CA ARG A 2 17.03 11.30 4.31
C ARG A 2 17.64 11.09 2.91
N ASN A 3 18.91 11.44 2.71
CA ASN A 3 19.65 11.30 1.43
C ASN A 3 19.18 12.17 0.24
N LYS A 4 18.73 13.41 0.49
CA LYS A 4 18.24 14.34 -0.55
C LYS A 4 19.13 14.40 -1.80
N ALA A 5 20.45 14.50 -1.66
CA ALA A 5 21.38 14.63 -2.79
C ALA A 5 21.33 13.44 -3.77
N ALA A 6 21.21 12.20 -3.28
CA ALA A 6 21.09 11.02 -4.13
C ALA A 6 19.73 10.98 -4.85
N TYR A 7 18.67 11.38 -4.17
CA TYR A 7 17.33 11.42 -4.74
C TYR A 7 17.14 12.53 -5.76
N ASP A 8 17.74 13.70 -5.56
CA ASP A 8 17.69 14.78 -6.55
C ASP A 8 18.25 14.32 -7.92
N GLN A 9 19.34 13.55 -7.91
CA GLN A 9 19.92 12.96 -9.12
C GLN A 9 18.98 11.93 -9.77
N LEU A 10 18.36 11.05 -8.97
CA LEU A 10 17.38 10.08 -9.46
C LEU A 10 16.17 10.77 -10.08
N LEU A 11 15.59 11.77 -9.41
CA LEU A 11 14.44 12.53 -9.88
C LEU A 11 14.76 13.24 -11.21
N ALA A 12 15.93 13.88 -11.30
CA ALA A 12 16.39 14.51 -12.53
C ALA A 12 16.54 13.50 -13.69
N ALA A 13 17.05 12.29 -13.40
CA ALA A 13 17.18 11.23 -14.39
C ALA A 13 15.84 10.64 -14.84
N LEU A 14 14.84 10.60 -13.97
CA LEU A 14 13.49 10.11 -14.29
C LEU A 14 12.62 11.14 -15.01
N GLN A 15 12.92 12.44 -14.86
CA GLN A 15 12.11 13.53 -15.39
C GLN A 15 11.75 13.41 -16.89
N PRO A 16 12.65 12.98 -17.80
CA PRO A 16 12.30 12.81 -19.22
C PRO A 16 11.26 11.73 -19.50
N ALA A 17 11.12 10.74 -18.60
CA ALA A 17 10.18 9.62 -18.73
C ALA A 17 8.83 9.89 -18.04
N ILE A 18 8.70 11.04 -17.36
CA ILE A 18 7.51 11.39 -16.57
C ILE A 18 6.83 12.58 -17.25
N SER A 19 5.50 12.54 -17.30
CA SER A 19 4.72 13.64 -17.88
C SER A 19 5.07 14.97 -17.19
N PRO A 20 5.46 16.01 -17.94
CA PRO A 20 5.80 17.32 -17.37
C PRO A 20 4.62 17.99 -16.68
N SER A 21 3.39 17.52 -16.95
CA SER A 21 2.16 18.03 -16.34
C SER A 21 1.91 17.54 -14.90
N ARG A 22 2.72 16.62 -14.36
CA ARG A 22 2.57 16.14 -12.97
C ARG A 22 3.93 16.06 -12.27
N PRO A 23 4.12 16.73 -11.12
CA PRO A 23 5.32 16.55 -10.32
C PRO A 23 5.40 15.09 -9.85
N LEU A 24 6.60 14.50 -9.95
CA LEU A 24 6.86 13.17 -9.39
C LEU A 24 6.81 13.25 -7.87
N ASP A 25 5.95 12.44 -7.27
CA ASP A 25 5.84 12.33 -5.83
C ASP A 25 6.48 11.04 -5.33
N MET A 26 7.41 11.16 -4.37
CA MET A 26 8.20 10.02 -3.89
C MET A 26 7.94 9.76 -2.40
N PHE A 27 7.78 8.49 -2.06
CA PHE A 27 7.44 8.02 -0.72
C PHE A 27 8.49 7.02 -0.24
N HIS A 28 9.02 7.22 0.97
CA HIS A 28 9.94 6.29 1.61
C HIS A 28 9.21 5.49 2.67
N ILE A 29 9.01 4.21 2.40
CA ILE A 29 8.21 3.33 3.25
C ILE A 29 9.14 2.41 4.01
N GLN A 30 9.01 2.38 5.33
CA GLN A 30 9.68 1.40 6.16
C GLN A 30 8.77 0.19 6.31
N PHE A 31 8.81 -0.71 5.33
CA PHE A 31 8.05 -1.95 5.41
C PHE A 31 8.55 -2.82 6.56
N HIS A 32 7.62 -3.39 7.33
CA HIS A 32 7.96 -4.31 8.41
C HIS A 32 8.41 -5.69 7.86
N ILE A 33 7.99 -6.07 6.65
CA ILE A 33 8.45 -7.23 5.87
C ILE A 33 8.80 -6.76 4.44
N PRO A 34 9.86 -7.28 3.80
CA PRO A 34 10.21 -6.90 2.43
C PRO A 34 9.06 -7.15 1.42
N PRO A 35 8.65 -6.15 0.61
CA PRO A 35 7.51 -6.24 -0.31
C PRO A 35 7.80 -7.00 -1.61
N ILE A 36 8.79 -7.91 -1.62
CA ILE A 36 9.24 -8.61 -2.83
C ILE A 36 8.11 -9.46 -3.43
N ARG A 37 7.40 -10.22 -2.58
CA ARG A 37 6.32 -11.09 -3.03
C ARG A 37 5.12 -10.32 -3.61
N PRO A 38 4.55 -9.29 -2.96
CA PRO A 38 3.43 -8.56 -3.56
C PRO A 38 3.82 -7.80 -4.83
N PHE A 39 5.09 -7.36 -4.98
CA PHE A 39 5.60 -6.77 -6.23
C PHE A 39 5.83 -7.78 -7.36
N SER A 40 5.90 -9.07 -7.04
CA SER A 40 6.06 -10.15 -8.03
C SER A 40 4.72 -10.77 -8.45
N ALA A 41 3.60 -10.30 -7.90
CA ALA A 41 2.28 -10.80 -8.25
C ALA A 41 1.81 -10.28 -9.62
N PRO A 42 0.88 -10.98 -10.30
CA PRO A 42 0.32 -10.55 -11.58
C PRO A 42 -0.23 -9.12 -11.54
N TYR A 43 -0.89 -8.76 -10.43
CA TYR A 43 -1.27 -7.40 -10.11
C TYR A 43 -0.83 -7.05 -8.70
N THR A 44 -0.29 -5.84 -8.55
CA THR A 44 0.04 -5.24 -7.26
C THR A 44 -0.98 -4.17 -6.93
N GLU A 45 -1.60 -4.28 -5.75
CA GLU A 45 -2.29 -3.18 -5.10
C GLU A 45 -1.30 -2.33 -4.31
N VAL A 46 -1.41 -1.02 -4.44
CA VAL A 46 -0.79 -0.04 -3.54
C VAL A 46 -1.91 0.79 -2.94
N ALA A 47 -2.03 0.73 -1.62
CA ALA A 47 -2.98 1.50 -0.83
C ALA A 47 -2.23 2.50 0.06
N LEU A 48 -2.54 3.78 -0.10
CA LEU A 48 -2.04 4.87 0.73
C LEU A 48 -3.13 5.24 1.74
N PHE A 49 -2.90 4.98 3.02
CA PHE A 49 -3.81 5.33 4.10
C PHE A 49 -3.36 6.63 4.77
N ARG A 50 -4.04 7.74 4.45
CA ARG A 50 -3.79 9.02 5.12
C ARG A 50 -4.70 9.14 6.33
N VAL A 51 -4.11 9.15 7.51
CA VAL A 51 -4.84 9.34 8.75
C VAL A 51 -5.61 10.67 8.72
N LYS A 52 -6.90 10.64 9.04
CA LYS A 52 -7.77 11.83 9.01
C LYS A 52 -7.36 12.86 10.06
N LYS A 53 -7.67 14.13 9.79
CA LYS A 53 -7.43 15.20 10.77
C LYS A 53 -8.25 14.97 12.05
N GLY A 54 -7.62 15.20 13.20
CA GLY A 54 -8.30 15.14 14.51
C GLY A 54 -8.43 13.75 15.13
N VAL A 55 -7.92 12.68 14.49
CA VAL A 55 -7.88 11.37 15.16
C VAL A 55 -6.78 11.30 16.21
N THR A 56 -6.99 10.46 17.21
CA THR A 56 -6.11 10.33 18.37
C THR A 56 -4.93 9.40 18.11
N ASP A 57 -3.91 9.41 18.97
CA ASP A 57 -2.83 8.41 18.89
C ASP A 57 -3.35 6.98 19.11
N ARG A 58 -4.45 6.83 19.87
CA ARG A 58 -5.17 5.55 19.98
C ARG A 58 -5.71 5.09 18.64
N ASP A 59 -6.24 6.00 17.82
CA ASP A 59 -6.74 5.66 16.47
C ASP A 59 -5.60 5.29 15.52
N LYS A 60 -4.45 5.96 15.60
CA LYS A 60 -3.23 5.56 14.87
C LYS A 60 -2.77 4.16 15.27
N GLY A 61 -2.81 3.85 16.57
CA GLY A 61 -2.55 2.50 17.09
C GLY A 61 -3.56 1.48 16.57
N ARG A 62 -4.85 1.84 16.53
CA ARG A 62 -5.92 1.00 15.95
C ARG A 62 -5.67 0.71 14.47
N LEU A 63 -5.28 1.70 13.68
CA LEU A 63 -4.94 1.51 12.27
C LEU A 63 -3.81 0.50 12.10
N THR A 64 -2.76 0.59 12.92
CA THR A 64 -1.65 -0.37 12.92
C THR A 64 -2.13 -1.78 13.25
N GLY A 65 -3.00 -1.94 14.25
CA GLY A 65 -3.62 -3.22 14.59
C GLY A 65 -4.47 -3.81 13.46
N LEU A 66 -5.21 -2.96 12.73
CA LEU A 66 -5.98 -3.38 11.55
C LEU A 66 -5.06 -3.85 10.41
N MET A 67 -3.88 -3.26 10.24
CA MET A 67 -2.89 -3.73 9.25
C MET A 67 -2.32 -5.11 9.59
N VAL A 68 -1.99 -5.34 10.86
CA VAL A 68 -1.56 -6.68 11.34
C VAL A 68 -2.67 -7.71 11.08
N HIS A 69 -3.93 -7.33 11.29
CA HIS A 69 -5.06 -8.21 11.05
C HIS A 69 -5.26 -8.50 9.55
N LEU A 70 -5.21 -7.47 8.69
CA LEU A 70 -5.24 -7.64 7.24
C LEU A 70 -4.14 -8.59 6.76
N GLU A 71 -2.91 -8.39 7.24
CA GLU A 71 -1.77 -9.23 6.89
C GLU A 71 -2.02 -10.70 7.23
N LYS A 72 -2.51 -10.96 8.45
CA LYS A 72 -2.87 -12.31 8.88
C LYS A 72 -3.92 -12.91 7.95
N ILE A 73 -4.99 -12.20 7.63
CA ILE A 73 -6.02 -12.73 6.73
C ILE A 73 -5.42 -13.03 5.36
N VAL A 74 -4.75 -12.06 4.73
CA VAL A 74 -4.13 -12.23 3.40
C VAL A 74 -3.21 -13.45 3.36
N SER A 75 -2.41 -13.67 4.40
CA SER A 75 -1.52 -14.84 4.50
C SER A 75 -2.26 -16.18 4.54
N THR A 76 -3.51 -16.22 5.01
CA THR A 76 -4.33 -17.42 5.14
C THR A 76 -5.19 -17.73 3.92
N LEU A 77 -5.33 -16.80 2.97
CA LEU A 77 -6.17 -16.97 1.77
C LEU A 77 -5.61 -17.98 0.75
N GLY A 78 -4.37 -18.44 0.94
CA GLY A 78 -3.70 -19.34 0.00
C GLY A 78 -3.35 -18.66 -1.34
N ARG A 79 -3.08 -19.47 -2.37
CA ARG A 79 -2.83 -19.02 -3.77
C ARG A 79 -1.63 -18.08 -3.98
N GLY A 80 -0.70 -18.03 -3.03
CA GLY A 80 0.47 -17.16 -3.14
C GLY A 80 0.17 -15.68 -2.89
N HIS A 81 -1.03 -15.33 -2.41
CA HIS A 81 -1.34 -13.99 -1.95
C HIS A 81 -0.37 -13.60 -0.83
N SER A 82 0.09 -12.35 -0.89
CA SER A 82 1.01 -11.80 0.09
C SER A 82 0.78 -10.30 0.19
N CYS A 83 1.12 -9.75 1.33
CA CYS A 83 1.13 -8.30 1.49
C CYS A 83 2.30 -7.86 2.36
N SER A 84 2.56 -6.57 2.34
CA SER A 84 3.52 -5.90 3.19
C SER A 84 3.02 -4.49 3.44
N TRP A 85 3.30 -3.96 4.63
CA TRP A 85 2.86 -2.61 4.98
C TRP A 85 3.88 -1.91 5.86
N GLY A 86 3.77 -0.59 5.97
CA GLY A 86 4.65 0.19 6.81
C GLY A 86 4.35 1.69 6.78
N PRO A 87 4.84 2.44 7.78
CA PRO A 87 4.72 3.88 7.78
C PRO A 87 5.62 4.53 6.72
N CYS A 88 5.18 5.66 6.20
CA CYS A 88 6.04 6.56 5.44
C CYS A 88 6.96 7.34 6.40
N VAL A 89 8.27 7.23 6.24
CA VAL A 89 9.25 7.86 7.15
C VAL A 89 9.38 9.37 6.94
N ASP A 90 8.95 9.87 5.78
CA ASP A 90 9.02 11.30 5.43
C ASP A 90 7.65 12.00 5.51
N ARG A 91 6.56 11.28 5.81
CA ARG A 91 5.21 11.86 5.92
C ARG A 91 4.47 11.25 7.10
N GLU A 92 4.36 12.02 8.18
CA GLU A 92 3.62 11.61 9.36
C GLU A 92 2.16 11.29 9.04
N GLY A 93 1.62 10.24 9.66
CA GLY A 93 0.23 9.83 9.48
C GLY A 93 -0.08 9.18 8.13
N LEU A 94 0.93 8.85 7.32
CA LEU A 94 0.77 8.06 6.11
C LEU A 94 1.27 6.64 6.34
N LEU A 95 0.38 5.67 6.15
CA LEU A 95 0.70 4.24 6.13
C LEU A 95 0.50 3.72 4.70
N VAL A 96 1.40 2.86 4.25
CA VAL A 96 1.29 2.21 2.94
C VAL A 96 1.12 0.72 3.12
N PHE A 97 0.17 0.16 2.38
CA PHE A 97 -0.06 -1.27 2.27
C PHE A 97 0.10 -1.67 0.80
N VAL A 98 0.75 -2.80 0.58
CA VAL A 98 0.97 -3.37 -0.73
C VAL A 98 0.52 -4.82 -0.68
N ALA A 99 -0.34 -5.24 -1.62
CA ALA A 99 -0.78 -6.62 -1.75
C ALA A 99 -0.62 -7.13 -3.19
N GLY A 100 -0.40 -8.44 -3.31
CA GLY A 100 -0.33 -9.14 -4.58
C GLY A 100 -1.62 -9.91 -4.86
N TRP A 101 -2.16 -9.75 -6.06
CA TRP A 101 -3.43 -10.33 -6.51
C TRP A 101 -3.30 -11.01 -7.87
N GLU A 102 -4.16 -12.00 -8.13
CA GLU A 102 -4.34 -12.62 -9.44
C GLU A 102 -4.89 -11.60 -10.47
N SER A 103 -5.90 -10.82 -10.05
CA SER A 103 -6.44 -9.67 -10.79
C SER A 103 -7.15 -8.69 -9.84
N PRO A 104 -7.42 -7.43 -10.26
CA PRO A 104 -8.22 -6.50 -9.47
C PRO A 104 -9.64 -7.02 -9.19
N GLU A 105 -10.24 -7.75 -10.12
CA GLU A 105 -11.57 -8.35 -9.98
C GLU A 105 -11.57 -9.48 -8.94
N ALA A 106 -10.52 -10.31 -8.93
CA ALA A 106 -10.36 -11.37 -7.94
C ALA A 106 -10.26 -10.78 -6.51
N HIS A 107 -9.50 -9.69 -6.34
CA HIS A 107 -9.47 -8.94 -5.09
C HIS A 107 -10.87 -8.43 -4.70
N LEU A 108 -11.58 -7.74 -5.60
CA LEU A 108 -12.91 -7.20 -5.30
C LEU A 108 -13.91 -8.31 -4.92
N GLU A 109 -13.89 -9.45 -5.61
CA GLU A 109 -14.76 -10.58 -5.30
C GLU A 109 -14.44 -11.22 -3.96
N LEU A 110 -13.15 -11.32 -3.61
CA LEU A 110 -12.71 -11.75 -2.29
C LEU A 110 -13.25 -10.83 -1.19
N VAL A 111 -13.10 -9.51 -1.33
CA VAL A 111 -13.59 -8.54 -0.33
C VAL A 111 -15.10 -8.62 -0.18
N LYS A 112 -15.85 -8.81 -1.28
CA LYS A 112 -17.31 -8.96 -1.23
C LYS A 112 -17.75 -10.22 -0.48
N LYS A 113 -17.01 -11.33 -0.65
CA LYS A 113 -17.37 -12.64 -0.08
C LYS A 113 -16.84 -12.87 1.33
N ASN A 114 -15.87 -12.08 1.78
CA ASN A 114 -15.28 -12.19 3.09
C ASN A 114 -15.74 -11.04 3.99
N GLU A 115 -16.70 -11.33 4.88
CA GLU A 115 -17.28 -10.34 5.79
C GLU A 115 -16.23 -9.72 6.73
N GLU A 116 -15.22 -10.48 7.14
CA GLU A 116 -14.15 -10.02 8.01
C GLU A 116 -13.27 -8.97 7.30
N LEU A 117 -12.86 -9.23 6.06
CA LEU A 117 -12.12 -8.26 5.24
C LEU A 117 -12.93 -6.99 4.99
N SER A 118 -14.23 -7.13 4.68
CA SER A 118 -15.14 -6.01 4.50
C SER A 118 -15.31 -5.18 5.78
N ALA A 119 -15.39 -5.83 6.94
CA ALA A 119 -15.44 -5.16 8.24
C ALA A 119 -14.15 -4.40 8.57
N ILE A 120 -12.98 -4.98 8.28
CA ILE A 120 -11.69 -4.30 8.48
C ILE A 120 -11.58 -3.09 7.55
N GLY A 121 -11.95 -3.23 6.27
CA GLY A 121 -11.97 -2.12 5.32
C GLY A 121 -12.80 -0.95 5.83
N ARG A 122 -14.03 -1.21 6.32
CA ARG A 122 -14.89 -0.19 6.93
C ARG A 122 -14.24 0.49 8.13
N GLN A 123 -13.61 -0.26 9.03
CA GLN A 123 -12.90 0.30 10.18
C GLN A 123 -11.71 1.18 9.77
N ILE A 124 -11.00 0.83 8.69
CA ILE A 124 -9.92 1.66 8.14
C ILE A 124 -10.50 2.98 7.60
N PHE A 125 -11.62 2.93 6.86
CA PHE A 125 -12.29 4.12 6.33
C PHE A 125 -12.79 5.08 7.42
N GLU A 126 -12.99 4.64 8.65
CA GLU A 126 -13.30 5.54 9.77
C GLU A 126 -12.10 6.41 10.14
N ILE A 127 -10.89 5.84 10.14
CA ILE A 127 -9.66 6.45 10.66
C ILE A 127 -8.87 7.19 9.57
N ALA A 128 -8.90 6.67 8.34
CA ALA A 128 -8.04 7.11 7.26
C ALA A 128 -8.82 7.30 5.95
N ASP A 129 -8.26 8.13 5.08
CA ASP A 129 -8.67 8.31 3.70
C ASP A 129 -7.76 7.45 2.81
N PRO A 130 -8.23 6.30 2.30
CA PRO A 130 -7.42 5.45 1.45
C PRO A 130 -7.41 5.95 0.01
N GLU A 131 -6.24 5.90 -0.61
CA GLU A 131 -6.07 5.94 -2.05
C GLU A 131 -5.53 4.59 -2.51
N ILE A 132 -6.37 3.82 -3.21
CA ILE A 132 -6.05 2.46 -3.65
C ILE A 132 -5.85 2.45 -5.17
N LYS A 133 -4.73 1.87 -5.62
CA LYS A 133 -4.41 1.70 -7.03
C LYS A 133 -3.96 0.27 -7.27
N HIS A 134 -4.35 -0.28 -8.41
CA HIS A 134 -3.86 -1.57 -8.90
C HIS A 134 -2.99 -1.34 -10.14
N SER A 135 -1.85 -1.99 -10.22
CA SER A 135 -0.95 -1.91 -11.36
C SER A 135 -0.26 -3.25 -11.64
N LYS A 136 0.13 -3.47 -12.89
CA LYS A 136 1.06 -4.54 -13.25
C LYS A 136 2.48 -4.02 -13.07
N LEU A 137 3.23 -4.60 -12.14
CA LEU A 137 4.64 -4.25 -11.91
C LEU A 137 5.61 -5.27 -12.53
N SER A 138 5.12 -6.47 -12.85
CA SER A 138 5.88 -7.49 -13.56
C SER A 138 5.87 -7.23 -15.08
N ILE A 139 7.05 -7.31 -15.69
CA ILE A 139 7.27 -7.10 -17.13
C ILE A 139 6.84 -8.33 -17.95
N LEU A 140 6.70 -9.49 -17.32
CA LEU A 140 6.34 -10.75 -17.97
C LEU A 140 4.93 -11.15 -17.57
N SER A 141 4.00 -11.07 -18.52
CA SER A 141 2.85 -11.97 -18.56
C SER A 141 3.39 -13.36 -18.89
N LEU A 142 3.41 -14.25 -17.91
CA LEU A 142 3.51 -15.69 -18.15
C LEU A 142 2.27 -16.18 -18.90
#